data_AF-A0A3B8WLC0-F1
#
_entry.id   AF-A0A3B8WLC0-F1
#
_cell.length_a   1.000
_cell.length_b   1.000
_cell.length_c   1.000
_cell.angle_alpha   90.00
_cell.angle_beta   90.00
_cell.angle_gamma   90.00
#
_symmetry.space_group_name_H-M   'P 1'
#
loop_
_entity.id
_entity.type
_entity.pdbx_description
1 polymer ?
#
loop_
_entity_poly.entity_id
_entity_poly.type
_entity_poly.pdbx_seq_one_letter_code
_entity_poly.pdbx_strand_id
1 'polypeptide(L)'
;MRSSKNNQIIAYVKLYEQWCVLCRSTKISDTTESVAMLKTYSTLESMKPVWPQILLTLWHITGEKSFSDRLKTEYPKSPESAIVKGQAQTLPAPFWYFVPRSSTSTPDVELTGTVPEKKENSTKDKTASDKTATDKADSTGKAEPEKTAEKQEKIVRQQLGLFKDKSNAQGLVDRLKDKGFTATITSELRPSGTTYYIVTVDENSKGTMGDELRTAGFECYPVFE
;
A
#
# COMPACT_ATOMS: atom_id res chain seq x y z
N MET A 1 -17.23 -31.67 -13.09
CA MET A 1 -17.23 -30.28 -13.58
C MET A 1 -17.91 -30.21 -14.94
N ARG A 2 -18.97 -29.41 -15.10
CA ARG A 2 -19.61 -29.17 -16.41
C ARG A 2 -18.68 -28.31 -17.25
N SER A 3 -18.03 -28.88 -18.26
CA SER A 3 -17.14 -28.14 -19.17
C SER A 3 -17.99 -27.26 -20.09
N SER A 4 -17.78 -25.95 -20.04
CA SER A 4 -18.38 -25.03 -21.02
C SER A 4 -17.74 -25.28 -22.39
N LYS A 5 -18.50 -25.21 -23.48
CA LYS A 5 -17.95 -25.31 -24.85
C LYS A 5 -17.21 -24.03 -25.30
N ASN A 6 -17.26 -22.95 -24.51
CA ASN A 6 -16.66 -21.67 -24.86
C ASN A 6 -15.21 -21.60 -24.37
N ASN A 7 -14.29 -21.44 -25.31
CA ASN A 7 -12.86 -21.37 -25.06
C ASN A 7 -12.46 -20.20 -24.13
N GLN A 8 -13.17 -19.06 -24.21
CA GLN A 8 -12.90 -17.93 -23.31
C GLN A 8 -13.22 -18.27 -21.86
N ILE A 9 -14.37 -18.90 -21.61
CA ILE A 9 -14.77 -19.29 -20.24
C ILE A 9 -13.76 -20.29 -19.67
N ILE A 10 -13.28 -21.24 -20.48
CA ILE A 10 -12.24 -22.19 -20.07
C ILE A 10 -10.95 -21.46 -19.68
N ALA A 11 -10.55 -20.44 -20.45
CA ALA A 11 -9.37 -19.65 -20.15
C ALA A 11 -9.49 -18.89 -18.82
N TYR A 12 -10.64 -18.27 -18.55
CA TYR A 12 -10.90 -17.63 -17.26
C TYR A 12 -10.89 -18.64 -16.11
N VAL A 13 -11.54 -19.80 -16.27
CA VAL A 13 -11.56 -20.84 -15.22
C VAL A 13 -10.14 -21.27 -14.85
N LYS A 14 -9.28 -21.52 -15.84
CA LYS A 14 -7.87 -21.88 -15.61
C LYS A 14 -7.08 -20.77 -14.92
N LEU A 15 -7.32 -19.51 -15.29
CA LEU A 15 -6.67 -18.37 -14.64
C LEU A 15 -7.09 -18.27 -13.17
N TYR A 16 -8.40 -18.35 -12.89
CA TYR A 16 -8.93 -18.28 -11.54
C TYR A 16 -8.46 -19.45 -10.66
N GLU A 17 -8.31 -20.64 -11.23
CA GLU A 17 -7.73 -21.78 -10.54
C GLU A 17 -6.32 -21.46 -10.02
N GLN A 18 -5.46 -20.86 -10.85
CA GLN A 18 -4.13 -20.43 -10.42
C GLN A 18 -4.17 -19.29 -9.42
N TRP A 19 -5.09 -18.34 -9.57
CA TRP A 19 -5.29 -17.26 -8.58
C TRP A 19 -5.71 -17.79 -7.21
N CYS A 20 -6.58 -18.81 -7.16
CA CYS A 20 -6.93 -19.47 -5.92
C CYS A 20 -5.73 -20.17 -5.26
N VAL A 21 -4.84 -20.78 -6.06
CA VAL A 21 -3.59 -21.36 -5.54
C VAL A 21 -2.69 -20.26 -4.97
N LEU A 22 -2.51 -19.15 -5.69
CA LEU A 22 -1.72 -18.01 -5.24
C LEU A 22 -2.25 -17.38 -3.94
N CYS A 23 -3.57 -17.22 -3.78
CA CYS A 23 -4.14 -16.71 -2.53
C CYS A 23 -3.91 -17.62 -1.31
N ARG A 24 -3.64 -18.91 -1.52
CA ARG A 24 -3.29 -19.84 -0.44
C ARG A 24 -1.80 -19.85 -0.11
N SER A 25 -0.96 -19.28 -0.98
CA SER A 25 0.47 -19.22 -0.75
C SER A 25 0.79 -18.19 0.35
N THR A 26 1.46 -18.63 1.41
CA THR A 26 1.89 -17.76 2.51
C THR A 26 3.30 -17.21 2.32
N LYS A 27 4.13 -17.91 1.52
CA LYS A 27 5.52 -17.52 1.26
C LYS A 27 5.76 -17.37 -0.23
N ILE A 28 6.72 -16.53 -0.60
CA ILE A 28 7.14 -16.32 -1.99
C ILE A 28 7.68 -17.63 -2.61
N SER A 29 8.30 -18.51 -1.82
CA SER A 29 8.76 -19.84 -2.27
C SER A 29 7.63 -20.71 -2.83
N ASP A 30 6.42 -20.57 -2.27
CA ASP A 30 5.27 -21.41 -2.58
C ASP A 30 4.59 -20.96 -3.88
N THR A 31 4.99 -19.81 -4.43
CA THR A 31 4.46 -19.27 -5.69
C THR A 31 5.16 -19.83 -6.93
N THR A 32 6.27 -20.57 -6.77
CA THR A 32 7.11 -21.05 -7.88
C THR A 32 6.34 -21.90 -8.90
N GLU A 33 5.49 -22.82 -8.43
CA GLU A 33 4.65 -23.66 -9.30
C GLU A 33 3.60 -22.83 -10.06
N SER A 34 2.91 -21.92 -9.37
CA SER A 34 1.93 -21.03 -9.99
C SER A 34 2.57 -20.09 -11.01
N VAL A 35 3.76 -19.56 -10.72
CA VAL A 35 4.53 -18.72 -11.66
C VAL A 35 4.94 -19.54 -12.89
N ALA A 36 5.39 -20.78 -12.71
CA ALA A 36 5.71 -21.66 -13.84
C ALA A 36 4.47 -21.93 -14.71
N MET A 37 3.33 -22.24 -14.09
CA MET A 37 2.06 -22.44 -14.80
C MET A 37 1.61 -21.17 -15.54
N LEU A 38 1.64 -20.00 -14.90
CA LEU A 38 1.30 -18.73 -15.55
C LEU A 38 2.23 -18.41 -16.73
N LYS A 39 3.53 -18.73 -16.63
CA LYS A 39 4.46 -18.62 -17.77
C LYS A 39 4.03 -19.52 -18.92
N THR A 40 3.63 -20.77 -18.68
CA THR A 40 3.09 -21.64 -19.74
C THR A 40 1.78 -21.11 -20.33
N TYR A 41 0.93 -20.48 -19.52
CA TYR A 41 -0.32 -19.90 -20.02
C TYR A 41 -0.08 -18.69 -20.92
N SER A 42 1.02 -17.96 -20.71
CA SER A 42 1.43 -16.83 -21.56
C SER A 42 1.91 -17.22 -22.97
N THR A 43 2.14 -18.52 -23.23
CA THR A 43 2.54 -19.05 -24.54
C THR A 43 1.40 -19.82 -25.24
N LEU A 44 0.38 -20.23 -24.49
CA LEU A 44 -0.77 -20.95 -25.03
C LEU A 44 -1.77 -19.99 -25.69
N GLU A 45 -2.01 -20.14 -26.99
CA GLU A 45 -2.98 -19.33 -27.75
C GLU A 45 -4.41 -19.45 -27.19
N SER A 46 -4.77 -20.61 -26.62
CA SER A 46 -6.07 -20.81 -25.95
C SER A 46 -6.33 -19.85 -24.77
N MET A 47 -5.27 -19.25 -24.21
CA MET A 47 -5.33 -18.33 -23.08
C MET A 47 -5.24 -16.85 -23.49
N LYS A 48 -5.21 -16.55 -24.79
CA LYS A 48 -5.09 -15.18 -25.31
C LYS A 48 -6.09 -14.16 -24.74
N PRO A 49 -7.37 -14.50 -24.49
CA PRO A 49 -8.31 -13.56 -23.87
C PRO A 49 -7.88 -13.09 -22.48
N VAL A 50 -7.05 -13.88 -21.79
CA VAL A 50 -6.60 -13.62 -20.43
C VAL A 50 -5.10 -13.30 -20.30
N TRP A 51 -4.39 -13.18 -21.42
CA TRP A 51 -2.96 -12.82 -21.43
C TRP A 51 -2.64 -11.52 -20.70
N PRO A 52 -3.41 -10.43 -20.83
CA PRO A 52 -3.14 -9.20 -20.08
C PRO A 52 -3.14 -9.43 -18.57
N GLN A 53 -4.10 -10.20 -18.05
CA GLN A 53 -4.20 -10.51 -16.62
C GLN A 53 -3.07 -11.43 -16.17
N ILE A 54 -2.70 -12.43 -16.98
CA ILE A 54 -1.55 -13.32 -16.71
C ILE A 54 -0.27 -12.49 -16.61
N LEU A 55 0.02 -11.65 -17.60
CA LEU A 55 1.21 -10.82 -17.64
C LEU A 55 1.27 -9.84 -16.46
N LEU A 56 0.15 -9.22 -16.09
CA LEU A 56 0.07 -8.37 -14.91
C LEU A 56 0.36 -9.14 -13.62
N THR A 57 -0.21 -10.34 -13.46
CA THR A 57 0.01 -11.16 -12.26
C THR A 57 1.45 -11.66 -12.17
N LEU A 58 2.06 -12.02 -13.30
CA LEU A 58 3.48 -12.38 -13.36
C LEU A 58 4.35 -11.20 -12.96
N TRP A 59 4.13 -10.03 -13.55
CA TRP A 59 4.84 -8.81 -13.17
C TRP A 59 4.67 -8.46 -11.69
N HIS A 60 3.48 -8.62 -11.14
CA HIS A 60 3.20 -8.32 -9.72
C HIS A 60 3.95 -9.25 -8.75
N ILE A 61 4.11 -10.53 -9.11
CA ILE A 61 4.76 -11.55 -8.26
C ILE A 61 6.27 -11.52 -8.45
N THR A 62 6.76 -11.47 -9.69
CA THR A 62 8.21 -11.59 -9.99
C THR A 62 8.91 -10.23 -10.02
N GLY A 63 8.19 -9.15 -10.32
CA GLY A 63 8.76 -7.82 -10.57
C GLY A 63 9.69 -7.76 -11.79
N GLU A 64 9.57 -8.73 -12.71
CA GLU A 64 10.40 -8.80 -13.91
C GLU A 64 9.89 -7.82 -14.98
N LYS A 65 10.75 -6.91 -15.44
CA LYS A 65 10.38 -5.87 -16.41
C LYS A 65 9.99 -6.41 -17.80
N SER A 66 10.42 -7.62 -18.14
CA SER A 66 10.05 -8.29 -19.39
C SER A 66 8.53 -8.41 -19.55
N PHE A 67 7.80 -8.70 -18.46
CA PHE A 67 6.35 -8.82 -18.49
C PHE A 67 5.65 -7.47 -18.62
N SER A 68 6.16 -6.42 -17.96
CA SER A 68 5.64 -5.06 -18.13
C SER A 68 5.86 -4.54 -19.55
N ASP A 69 7.03 -4.76 -20.12
CA ASP A 69 7.35 -4.29 -21.47
C ASP A 69 6.52 -5.02 -22.53
N ARG A 70 6.33 -6.33 -22.36
CA ARG A 70 5.43 -7.13 -23.20
C ARG A 70 3.98 -6.65 -23.10
N LEU A 71 3.50 -6.30 -21.91
CA LEU A 71 2.16 -5.75 -21.70
C LEU A 71 1.98 -4.36 -22.32
N LYS A 72 3.02 -3.51 -22.28
CA LYS A 72 3.02 -2.20 -22.95
C LYS A 72 2.98 -2.34 -24.47
N THR A 73 3.67 -3.34 -25.03
CA THR A 73 3.83 -3.54 -26.47
C THR A 73 2.64 -4.28 -27.09
N GLU A 74 2.25 -5.43 -26.53
CA GLU A 74 1.19 -6.28 -27.06
C GLU A 74 -0.21 -5.79 -26.69
N TYR A 75 -0.36 -5.12 -25.55
CA TYR A 75 -1.66 -4.76 -24.97
C TYR A 75 -1.78 -3.31 -24.51
N PRO A 76 -1.46 -2.31 -25.36
CA PRO A 76 -1.38 -0.90 -24.95
C PRO A 76 -2.72 -0.29 -24.49
N LYS A 77 -3.86 -0.83 -24.93
CA LYS A 77 -5.21 -0.36 -24.61
C LYS A 77 -5.86 -1.10 -23.43
N SER A 78 -5.16 -2.07 -22.84
CA SER A 78 -5.69 -2.88 -21.74
C SER A 78 -5.55 -2.13 -20.41
N PRO A 79 -6.50 -2.28 -19.47
CA PRO A 79 -6.39 -1.65 -18.15
C PRO A 79 -5.13 -2.07 -17.38
N GLU A 80 -4.65 -3.29 -17.61
CA GLU A 80 -3.41 -3.80 -17.02
C GLU A 80 -2.18 -3.02 -17.47
N SER A 81 -2.14 -2.59 -18.75
CA SER A 81 -1.06 -1.76 -19.28
C SER A 81 -1.08 -0.35 -18.66
N ALA A 82 -2.28 0.20 -18.43
CA ALA A 82 -2.43 1.47 -17.73
C ALA A 82 -1.94 1.41 -16.27
N ILE A 83 -2.13 0.26 -15.59
CA ILE A 83 -1.60 0.03 -14.24
C ILE A 83 -0.06 0.05 -14.25
N VAL A 84 0.55 -0.67 -15.19
CA VAL A 84 2.02 -0.74 -15.30
C VAL A 84 2.64 0.63 -15.65
N LYS A 85 1.96 1.44 -16.46
CA LYS A 85 2.34 2.83 -16.80
C LYS A 85 2.05 3.85 -15.70
N GLY A 86 1.46 3.43 -14.57
CA GLY A 86 1.05 4.34 -13.49
C GLY A 86 -0.13 5.25 -13.82
N GLN A 87 -0.85 5.02 -14.92
CA GLN A 87 -2.04 5.78 -15.32
C GLN A 87 -3.32 5.29 -14.61
N ALA A 88 -3.29 4.08 -14.08
CA ALA A 88 -4.38 3.49 -13.31
C ALA A 88 -3.80 2.80 -12.06
N GLN A 89 -4.65 2.62 -11.04
CA GLN A 89 -4.31 1.87 -9.85
C GLN A 89 -5.29 0.72 -9.66
N THR A 90 -4.82 -0.41 -9.15
CA THR A 90 -5.70 -1.48 -8.71
C THR A 90 -6.51 -1.02 -7.51
N LEU A 91 -7.81 -1.32 -7.51
CA LEU A 91 -8.63 -1.12 -6.31
C LEU A 91 -8.10 -2.04 -5.19
N PRO A 92 -8.26 -1.64 -3.91
CA PRO A 92 -7.92 -2.47 -2.78
C PRO A 92 -8.87 -3.66 -2.71
N ALA A 93 -8.54 -4.71 -3.47
CA ALA A 93 -9.27 -5.97 -3.52
C ALA A 93 -8.54 -7.03 -2.69
N PRO A 94 -9.24 -7.92 -1.97
CA PRO A 94 -8.62 -8.95 -1.14
C PRO A 94 -7.58 -9.79 -1.89
N PHE A 95 -7.84 -10.08 -3.18
CA PHE A 95 -6.89 -10.80 -4.03
C PHE A 95 -5.49 -10.17 -4.01
N TRP A 96 -5.39 -8.87 -4.28
CA TRP A 96 -4.10 -8.16 -4.35
C TRP A 96 -3.40 -8.03 -2.99
N TYR A 97 -4.15 -8.17 -1.90
CA TYR A 97 -3.60 -8.20 -0.54
C TYR A 97 -2.99 -9.57 -0.20
N PHE A 98 -3.61 -10.66 -0.64
CA PHE A 98 -3.15 -12.02 -0.33
C PHE A 98 -2.08 -12.57 -1.27
N VAL A 99 -1.91 -11.97 -2.46
CA VAL A 99 -0.86 -12.39 -3.39
C VAL A 99 0.49 -11.81 -2.96
N PRO A 100 1.54 -12.63 -2.77
CA PRO A 100 2.87 -12.13 -2.46
C PRO A 100 3.37 -11.15 -3.53
N ARG A 101 3.90 -9.99 -3.10
CA ARG A 101 4.53 -9.01 -4.00
C ARG A 101 6.05 -9.11 -3.95
N SER A 102 6.67 -9.00 -5.13
CA SER A 102 8.08 -8.62 -5.20
C SER A 102 8.24 -7.11 -4.95
N SER A 103 9.23 -6.74 -4.15
CA SER A 103 9.61 -5.35 -3.86
C SER A 103 10.07 -4.56 -5.09
N THR A 104 10.40 -5.25 -6.19
CA THR A 104 10.84 -4.62 -7.45
C THR A 104 9.69 -4.24 -8.39
N SER A 105 8.44 -4.56 -8.04
CA SER A 105 7.26 -4.33 -8.90
C SER A 105 6.65 -2.95 -8.66
N THR A 106 7.39 -1.89 -8.99
CA THR A 106 6.88 -0.50 -8.93
C THR A 106 6.41 -0.06 -10.31
N PRO A 107 5.22 0.56 -10.45
CA PRO A 107 4.77 1.09 -11.73
C PRO A 107 5.76 2.14 -12.25
N ASP A 108 6.02 2.11 -13.56
CA ASP A 108 6.85 3.12 -14.20
C ASP A 108 6.01 4.38 -14.35
N VAL A 109 6.23 5.35 -13.47
CA VAL A 109 5.61 6.67 -13.60
C VAL A 109 6.31 7.38 -14.76
N GLU A 110 5.83 7.16 -15.98
CA GLU A 110 6.25 7.95 -17.14
C GLU A 110 5.67 9.36 -17.01
N LEU A 111 6.46 10.26 -16.39
CA LEU A 111 6.26 11.70 -16.40
C LEU A 111 6.38 12.23 -17.83
N THR A 112 5.31 12.14 -18.60
CA THR A 112 5.14 12.88 -19.85
C THR A 112 4.03 13.92 -19.67
N GLY A 113 4.47 15.18 -19.52
CA GLY A 113 3.68 16.35 -19.90
C GLY A 113 2.88 17.06 -18.80
N THR A 114 3.47 18.15 -18.32
CA THR A 114 2.84 19.39 -17.83
C THR A 114 1.93 19.33 -16.59
N VAL A 115 2.47 19.88 -15.51
CA VAL A 115 1.74 20.64 -14.49
C VAL A 115 0.71 21.55 -15.16
N PRO A 116 -0.55 21.52 -14.71
CA PRO A 116 -1.14 22.77 -14.29
C PRO A 116 -1.55 22.69 -12.82
N GLU A 117 -1.12 23.72 -12.12
CA GLU A 117 -1.44 24.02 -10.76
C GLU A 117 -2.97 24.20 -10.59
N LYS A 118 -3.54 23.37 -9.72
CA LYS A 118 -4.65 23.65 -8.80
C LYS A 118 -5.91 24.38 -9.34
N LYS A 119 -7.04 23.66 -9.31
CA LYS A 119 -8.15 23.98 -8.36
C LYS A 119 -9.15 22.82 -8.23
N GLU A 120 -9.31 22.40 -6.98
CA GLU A 120 -10.50 21.77 -6.37
C GLU A 120 -11.77 22.53 -6.80
N ASN A 121 -12.98 21.97 -6.88
CA ASN A 121 -13.70 21.20 -5.88
C ASN A 121 -15.00 20.68 -6.55
N SER A 122 -15.31 19.38 -6.52
CA SER A 122 -16.22 18.73 -5.56
C SER A 122 -17.71 19.08 -5.65
N THR A 123 -18.55 18.06 -5.83
CA THR A 123 -19.64 17.71 -4.90
C THR A 123 -20.12 16.29 -5.19
N LYS A 124 -19.81 15.35 -4.28
CA LYS A 124 -20.72 14.67 -3.30
C LYS A 124 -21.70 13.71 -3.99
N ASP A 125 -21.74 12.44 -3.61
CA ASP A 125 -22.18 12.05 -2.26
C ASP A 125 -21.63 10.67 -1.82
N LYS A 126 -21.22 10.60 -0.53
CA LYS A 126 -21.58 9.56 0.47
C LYS A 126 -21.20 8.08 0.24
N THR A 127 -20.74 7.27 1.20
CA THR A 127 -20.55 7.32 2.68
C THR A 127 -19.71 6.09 3.09
N ALA A 128 -18.86 6.22 4.12
CA ALA A 128 -18.51 5.26 5.21
C ALA A 128 -18.09 3.80 4.85
N SER A 129 -17.24 3.08 5.58
CA SER A 129 -16.63 3.12 6.92
C SER A 129 -15.57 1.98 6.90
N ASP A 130 -14.33 2.18 7.34
CA ASP A 130 -13.82 1.94 8.72
C ASP A 130 -13.18 0.55 8.90
N LYS A 131 -11.88 0.57 9.28
CA LYS A 131 -11.20 -0.22 10.35
C LYS A 131 -11.15 -1.76 10.30
N THR A 132 -10.13 -2.46 10.80
CA THR A 132 -8.76 -2.20 11.32
C THR A 132 -8.05 -3.58 11.40
N ALA A 133 -6.71 -3.57 11.34
CA ALA A 133 -5.69 -4.29 12.14
C ALA A 133 -6.08 -5.53 13.01
N THR A 134 -5.25 -6.52 13.35
CA THR A 134 -3.78 -6.73 13.44
C THR A 134 -3.59 -8.24 13.77
N ASP A 135 -2.54 -8.98 13.38
CA ASP A 135 -1.27 -9.26 14.08
C ASP A 135 -0.69 -10.52 13.38
N LYS A 136 0.61 -10.78 13.21
CA LYS A 136 1.72 -10.73 14.17
C LYS A 136 3.03 -10.93 13.40
N ALA A 137 4.06 -10.13 13.66
CA ALA A 137 5.44 -10.46 13.30
C ALA A 137 6.29 -10.47 14.57
N ASP A 138 6.92 -11.62 14.81
CA ASP A 138 7.98 -11.79 15.78
C ASP A 138 9.35 -11.61 15.10
N SER A 139 10.31 -11.25 15.93
CA SER A 139 11.60 -10.64 15.71
C SER A 139 12.59 -11.44 14.85
N THR A 140 13.55 -10.73 14.25
CA THR A 140 14.98 -10.67 14.68
C THR A 140 15.89 -10.54 13.45
N GLY A 141 16.83 -9.58 13.44
CA GLY A 141 18.00 -9.68 12.55
C GLY A 141 18.68 -8.38 12.08
N LYS A 142 19.23 -7.62 13.03
CA LYS A 142 20.55 -6.93 13.01
C LYS A 142 21.24 -6.72 11.64
N ALA A 143 21.41 -5.46 11.23
CA ALA A 143 22.62 -4.98 10.54
C ALA A 143 22.67 -3.43 10.56
N GLU A 144 23.62 -2.87 11.31
CA GLU A 144 24.30 -1.62 10.93
C GLU A 144 25.01 -1.88 9.58
N PRO A 145 25.09 -0.88 8.68
CA PRO A 145 26.24 0.01 8.74
C PRO A 145 25.97 1.48 8.38
N GLU A 146 26.88 2.30 8.93
CA GLU A 146 27.52 3.48 8.33
C GLU A 146 26.78 4.82 8.21
N LYS A 147 27.20 5.70 9.14
CA LYS A 147 27.48 7.13 8.98
C LYS A 147 27.46 7.62 7.52
N THR A 148 26.40 8.34 7.19
CA THR A 148 26.49 9.50 6.29
C THR A 148 26.14 10.74 7.11
N ALA A 149 27.05 11.69 7.16
CA ALA A 149 26.85 12.97 7.83
C ALA A 149 25.85 13.80 7.02
N GLU A 150 24.58 13.67 7.36
CA GLU A 150 23.48 14.48 6.84
C GLU A 150 22.91 15.30 8.00
N LYS A 151 22.39 16.50 7.71
CA LYS A 151 21.81 17.42 8.72
C LYS A 151 21.00 16.62 9.73
N GLN A 152 21.40 16.66 11.00
CA GLN A 152 20.67 16.00 12.08
C GLN A 152 19.34 16.73 12.27
N GLU A 153 18.33 16.32 11.49
CA GLU A 153 16.93 16.62 11.76
C GLU A 153 16.61 16.01 13.12
N LYS A 154 16.54 16.86 14.14
CA LYS A 154 16.27 16.43 15.50
C LYS A 154 14.78 16.24 15.63
N ILE A 155 14.36 15.09 16.17
CA ILE A 155 12.96 14.88 16.53
C ILE A 155 12.62 15.86 17.65
N VAL A 156 11.64 16.73 17.40
CA VAL A 156 11.19 17.73 18.38
C VAL A 156 9.91 17.27 19.07
N ARG A 157 9.03 16.60 18.32
CA ARG A 157 7.74 16.13 18.82
C ARG A 157 7.39 14.75 18.27
N GLN A 158 6.54 14.04 19.00
CA GLN A 158 5.88 12.82 18.55
C GLN A 158 4.42 13.16 18.26
N GLN A 159 3.94 12.91 17.05
CA GLN A 159 2.53 13.08 16.68
C GLN A 159 1.80 11.75 16.84
N LEU A 160 0.67 11.77 17.57
CA LEU A 160 -0.12 10.58 17.88
C LEU A 160 -1.45 10.51 17.13
N GLY A 161 -1.96 11.65 16.65
CA GLY A 161 -3.22 11.65 15.93
C GLY A 161 -3.54 12.96 15.23
N LEU A 162 -4.36 12.86 14.19
CA LEU A 162 -4.91 13.96 13.40
C LEU A 162 -6.43 13.79 13.33
N PHE A 163 -7.18 14.69 13.95
CA PHE A 163 -8.63 14.58 14.08
C PHE A 163 -9.34 15.76 13.41
N LYS A 164 -10.53 15.51 12.84
CA LYS A 164 -11.42 16.58 12.38
C LYS A 164 -12.24 17.18 13.52
N ASP A 165 -12.54 16.39 14.54
CA ASP A 165 -13.34 16.79 15.69
C ASP A 165 -12.45 17.01 16.92
N LYS A 166 -12.62 18.17 17.58
CA LYS A 166 -11.86 18.51 18.79
C LYS A 166 -12.12 17.53 19.94
N SER A 167 -13.34 17.00 20.05
CA SER A 167 -13.69 16.04 21.11
C SER A 167 -12.93 14.72 20.97
N ASN A 168 -12.63 14.28 19.74
CA ASN A 168 -11.86 13.06 19.49
C ASN A 168 -10.38 13.27 19.84
N ALA A 169 -9.83 14.44 19.51
CA ALA A 169 -8.49 14.83 19.93
C ALA A 169 -8.38 14.90 21.46
N GLN A 170 -9.40 15.46 22.14
CA GLN A 170 -9.43 15.52 23.59
C GLN A 170 -9.46 14.13 24.23
N GLY A 171 -10.27 13.20 23.69
CA GLY A 171 -10.30 11.83 24.18
C GLY A 171 -8.96 11.09 24.07
N LEU A 172 -8.12 11.42 23.08
CA LEU A 172 -6.75 10.89 23.01
C LEU A 172 -5.84 11.54 24.07
N VAL A 173 -5.95 12.85 24.28
CA VAL A 173 -5.20 13.58 25.32
C VAL A 173 -5.52 13.05 26.71
N ASP A 174 -6.79 12.78 27.00
CA ASP A 174 -7.21 12.28 28.30
C ASP A 174 -6.60 10.88 28.57
N ARG A 175 -6.60 9.99 27.56
CA ARG A 175 -5.95 8.66 27.65
C ARG A 175 -4.44 8.76 27.83
N LEU A 176 -3.80 9.73 27.19
CA LEU A 176 -2.36 9.98 27.34
C LEU A 176 -2.05 10.50 28.74
N LYS A 177 -2.89 11.39 29.27
CA LYS A 177 -2.78 11.94 30.62
C LYS A 177 -2.96 10.85 31.68
N ASP A 178 -3.92 9.94 31.51
CA ASP A 178 -4.12 8.79 32.40
C ASP A 178 -2.88 7.87 32.45
N LYS A 179 -2.08 7.86 31.39
CA LYS A 179 -0.82 7.12 31.27
C LYS A 179 0.42 7.93 31.67
N GLY A 180 0.23 9.16 32.14
CA GLY A 180 1.30 10.03 32.62
C GLY A 180 2.00 10.85 31.53
N PHE A 181 1.50 10.85 30.30
CA PHE A 181 2.06 11.65 29.20
C PHE A 181 1.40 13.03 29.13
N THR A 182 2.19 14.06 28.83
CA THR A 182 1.70 15.41 28.60
C THR A 182 1.53 15.64 27.11
N ALA A 183 0.28 15.68 26.65
CA ALA A 183 -0.05 15.89 25.24
C ALA A 183 -0.68 17.27 25.00
N THR A 184 -0.37 17.85 23.85
CA THR A 184 -0.87 19.16 23.40
C THR A 184 -1.70 19.01 22.12
N ILE A 185 -2.73 19.84 21.98
CA ILE A 185 -3.57 19.88 20.77
C ILE A 185 -3.21 21.14 19.98
N THR A 186 -2.73 20.97 18.76
CA THR A 186 -2.49 22.07 17.81
C THR A 186 -3.61 22.11 16.78
N SER A 187 -4.15 23.30 16.51
CA SER A 187 -5.19 23.52 15.49
C SER A 187 -4.56 24.00 14.20
N GLU A 188 -4.78 23.28 13.09
CA GLU A 188 -4.29 23.64 11.76
C GLU A 188 -5.47 23.82 10.79
N LEU A 189 -5.61 25.01 10.21
CA LEU A 189 -6.58 25.26 9.14
C LEU A 189 -5.90 24.99 7.79
N ARG A 190 -6.33 23.94 7.08
CA ARG A 190 -5.81 23.66 5.74
C ARG A 190 -6.39 24.60 4.68
N PRO A 191 -5.74 24.74 3.51
CA PRO A 191 -6.26 25.52 2.38
C PRO A 191 -7.66 25.10 1.90
N SER A 192 -8.09 23.88 2.21
CA SER A 192 -9.43 23.36 1.94
C SER A 192 -10.52 23.88 2.91
N GLY A 193 -10.15 24.72 3.88
CA GLY A 193 -11.06 25.28 4.90
C GLY A 193 -11.42 24.30 6.03
N THR A 194 -10.85 23.10 6.03
CA THR A 194 -11.04 22.13 7.11
C THR A 194 -10.02 22.37 8.22
N THR A 195 -10.50 22.56 9.45
CA THR A 195 -9.65 22.62 10.65
C THR A 195 -9.36 21.21 11.13
N TYR A 196 -8.08 20.90 11.35
CA TYR A 196 -7.64 19.67 11.98
C TYR A 196 -7.05 19.95 13.36
N TYR A 197 -7.24 19.00 14.27
CA TYR A 197 -6.70 18.99 15.61
C TYR A 197 -5.63 17.90 15.69
N ILE A 198 -4.38 18.31 15.78
CA ILE A 198 -3.21 17.43 15.84
C ILE A 198 -2.84 17.24 17.31
N VAL A 199 -2.71 16.00 17.75
CA VAL A 199 -2.25 15.66 19.10
C VAL A 199 -0.77 15.32 19.04
N THR A 200 0.04 16.09 19.78
CA THR A 200 1.49 15.91 19.87
C THR A 200 1.94 15.76 21.32
N VAL A 201 3.03 15.03 21.54
CA VAL A 201 3.78 14.96 22.80
C VAL A 201 5.21 15.43 22.50
N ASP A 202 5.77 16.27 23.37
CA ASP A 202 7.13 16.77 23.19
C ASP A 202 8.15 15.65 23.38
N GLU A 203 9.19 15.66 22.55
CA GLU A 203 10.28 14.68 22.66
C GLU A 203 11.05 14.90 23.96
N ASN A 204 11.49 13.82 24.60
CA ASN A 204 12.29 13.94 25.82
C ASN A 204 13.76 14.21 25.47
N SER A 205 14.55 14.64 26.45
CA SER A 205 15.98 14.95 26.24
C SER A 205 16.82 13.74 25.80
N LYS A 206 16.28 12.52 25.95
CA LYS A 206 16.94 11.25 25.60
C LYS A 206 16.55 10.75 24.20
N GLY A 207 15.55 11.34 23.56
CA GLY A 207 15.01 10.89 22.27
C GLY A 207 14.24 9.56 22.33
N THR A 208 13.78 9.15 23.51
CA THR A 208 13.12 7.85 23.74
C THR A 208 11.60 7.95 23.86
N MET A 209 11.00 9.14 23.72
CA MET A 209 9.57 9.34 23.94
C MET A 209 8.74 8.47 22.98
N GLY A 210 9.19 8.31 21.73
CA GLY A 210 8.51 7.44 20.77
C GLY A 210 8.43 5.97 21.22
N ASP A 211 9.49 5.45 21.84
CA ASP A 211 9.51 4.06 22.33
C ASP A 211 8.70 3.90 23.61
N GLU A 212 8.71 4.91 24.48
CA GLU A 212 7.87 4.97 25.68
C GLU A 212 6.38 4.98 25.33
N LEU A 213 5.99 5.77 24.32
CA LEU A 213 4.63 5.83 23.79
C LEU A 213 4.18 4.50 23.20
N ARG A 214 5.01 3.85 22.37
CA ARG A 214 4.71 2.53 21.79
C ARG A 214 4.59 1.44 22.86
N THR A 215 5.47 1.47 23.85
CA THR A 215 5.40 0.54 24.99
C THR A 215 4.11 0.74 25.79
N ALA A 216 3.61 1.97 25.89
CA ALA A 216 2.33 2.29 26.51
C ALA A 216 1.10 1.97 25.63
N GLY A 217 1.31 1.49 24.39
CA GLY A 217 0.26 1.10 23.46
C GLY A 217 -0.24 2.23 22.55
N PHE A 218 0.52 3.33 22.42
CA PHE A 218 0.19 4.44 21.53
C PHE A 218 1.08 4.43 20.29
N GLU A 219 0.45 4.52 19.12
CA GLU A 219 1.17 4.74 17.87
C GLU A 219 1.57 6.20 17.75
N CYS A 220 2.80 6.43 17.28
CA CYS A 220 3.34 7.77 17.11
C CYS A 220 4.29 7.87 15.91
N TYR A 221 4.32 9.07 15.34
CA TYR A 221 5.19 9.45 14.22
C TYR A 221 6.10 10.62 14.65
N PRO A 222 7.40 10.55 14.36
CA PRO A 222 8.33 11.63 14.69
C PRO A 222 8.05 12.85 13.82
N VAL A 223 8.08 14.03 14.45
CA VAL A 223 8.02 15.34 13.82
C VAL A 223 9.37 16.00 14.00
N PHE A 224 10.00 16.31 12.87
CA PHE A 224 11.31 16.94 12.78
C PHE A 224 11.15 18.44 12.58
N GLU A 225 12.13 19.21 13.04
CA GLU A 225 12.25 20.66 12.83
C GLU A 225 13.69 21.04 12.49
#